data_AF-A0ABD5P6V0-F1
#
_entry.id   AF-A0ABD5P6V0-F1
#
_cell.length_a   1.000
_cell.length_b   1.000
_cell.length_c   1.000
_cell.angle_alpha   90.00
_cell.angle_beta   90.00
_cell.angle_gamma   90.00
#
_symmetry.space_group_name_H-M   'P 1'
#
loop_
_entity.id
_entity.type
_entity.pdbx_description
1 polymer ?
#
loop_
_entity_poly.entity_id
_entity_poly.type
_entity_poly.pdbx_seq_one_letter_code
_entity_poly.pdbx_strand_id
1 'polypeptide(L)'
;MMVNNATQTETFTVGVVEVGNNLTVQDGDGDSFNYTINQGSSTYTTSNASSFTHIDFPESASRHGEYTLQPGERKQIDVEGVAPNKAIVVLVYDEDDGTYRSIKTLSCSGAIQGYRVTSQKGGSDDWTMSTHQCSNW
;
A
#
# COMPACT_ATOMS: atom_id res chain seq x y z
N MET A 1 1.14 -8.27 -12.42
CA MET A 1 -0.19 -8.59 -11.85
C MET A 1 -0.16 -8.41 -10.33
N MET A 2 -1.17 -7.74 -9.77
CA MET A 2 -1.33 -7.48 -8.34
C MET A 2 -2.60 -8.15 -7.79
N VAL A 3 -2.57 -8.62 -6.54
CA VAL A 3 -3.74 -9.22 -5.86
C VAL A 3 -3.90 -8.65 -4.45
N ASN A 4 -5.07 -8.10 -4.15
CA ASN A 4 -5.46 -7.66 -2.81
C ASN A 4 -6.42 -8.66 -2.17
N ASN A 5 -6.28 -8.87 -0.87
CA ASN A 5 -7.10 -9.75 -0.05
C ASN A 5 -7.25 -9.17 1.36
N ALA A 6 -8.48 -9.17 1.89
CA ALA A 6 -8.80 -8.65 3.20
C ALA A 6 -9.66 -9.64 4.00
N THR A 7 -9.45 -9.69 5.32
CA THR A 7 -10.32 -10.47 6.23
C THR A 7 -11.45 -9.63 6.82
N GLN A 8 -11.50 -8.35 6.50
CA GLN A 8 -12.51 -7.38 6.93
C GLN A 8 -12.79 -6.39 5.78
N THR A 9 -13.68 -5.42 6.01
CA THR A 9 -13.96 -4.40 4.99
C THR A 9 -12.83 -3.39 4.92
N GLU A 10 -12.09 -3.38 3.80
CA GLU A 10 -10.94 -2.50 3.61
C GLU A 10 -10.89 -1.94 2.21
N THR A 11 -10.46 -0.68 2.11
CA THR A 11 -10.19 -0.02 0.85
C THR A 11 -8.71 -0.04 0.53
N PHE A 12 -8.38 -0.57 -0.65
CA PHE A 12 -7.04 -0.60 -1.20
C PHE A 12 -6.90 0.47 -2.28
N THR A 13 -6.16 1.53 -1.99
CA THR A 13 -5.79 2.54 -2.99
C THR A 13 -4.44 2.17 -3.60
N VAL A 14 -4.41 1.99 -4.92
CA VAL A 14 -3.23 1.56 -5.67
C VAL A 14 -2.72 2.69 -6.55
N GLY A 15 -1.46 3.03 -6.38
CA GLY A 15 -0.77 4.02 -7.19
C GLY A 15 0.63 3.57 -7.59
N VAL A 16 1.22 4.28 -8.54
CA VAL A 16 2.62 4.14 -8.93
C VAL A 16 3.31 5.48 -8.71
N VAL A 17 4.40 5.46 -7.96
CA VAL A 17 5.16 6.64 -7.54
C VAL A 17 6.62 6.47 -7.92
N GLU A 18 7.30 7.55 -8.30
CA GLU A 18 8.74 7.51 -8.55
C GLU A 18 9.52 7.29 -7.26
N VAL A 19 10.55 6.46 -7.31
CA VAL A 19 11.46 6.25 -6.18
C VAL A 19 12.18 7.56 -5.88
N GLY A 20 12.23 7.93 -4.60
CA GLY A 20 12.75 9.19 -4.09
C GLY A 20 11.69 10.26 -3.83
N ASN A 21 10.47 10.09 -4.34
CA ASN A 21 9.35 10.98 -3.99
C ASN A 21 8.71 10.58 -2.67
N ASN A 22 7.89 11.47 -2.13
CA ASN A 22 7.27 11.32 -0.82
C ASN A 22 5.75 11.23 -0.94
N LEU A 23 5.15 10.37 -0.12
CA LEU A 23 3.76 10.53 0.28
C LEU A 23 3.71 11.57 1.41
N THR A 24 2.65 12.35 1.49
CA THR A 24 2.35 13.16 2.67
C THR A 24 1.41 12.36 3.55
N VAL A 25 1.83 12.13 4.80
CA VAL A 25 1.09 11.31 5.76
C VAL A 25 0.71 12.20 6.93
N GLN A 26 -0.57 12.19 7.29
CA GLN A 26 -1.10 12.81 8.50
C GLN A 26 -1.47 11.72 9.51
N ASP A 27 -1.06 11.91 10.76
CA ASP A 27 -1.42 11.00 11.85
C ASP A 27 -2.71 11.40 12.59
N GLY A 28 -3.04 10.66 13.65
CA GLY A 28 -4.23 10.90 14.48
C GLY A 28 -4.21 12.22 15.24
N ASP A 29 -3.03 12.79 15.49
CA ASP A 29 -2.85 14.05 16.19
C ASP A 29 -2.89 15.26 15.23
N GLY A 30 -2.95 14.98 13.93
CA GLY A 30 -2.99 15.98 12.86
C GLY A 30 -1.61 16.41 12.37
N ASP A 31 -0.54 15.83 12.93
CA ASP A 31 0.83 16.10 12.52
C ASP A 31 1.10 15.45 11.16
N SER A 32 1.80 16.19 10.29
CA SER A 32 2.11 15.76 8.93
C SER A 32 3.60 15.50 8.77
N PHE A 33 3.94 14.37 8.14
CA PHE A 33 5.30 14.02 7.78
C PHE A 33 5.38 13.42 6.37
N ASN A 34 6.59 13.37 5.83
CA ASN A 34 6.87 12.82 4.52
C ASN A 34 7.32 11.36 4.64
N TYR A 35 6.63 10.45 3.97
CA TYR A 35 7.05 9.06 3.81
C TYR A 35 7.76 8.88 2.46
N THR A 36 9.09 8.71 2.49
CA THR A 36 9.90 8.55 1.27
C THR A 36 9.76 7.15 0.67
N ILE A 37 9.47 7.11 -0.62
CA ILE A 37 9.43 5.88 -1.42
C ILE A 37 10.86 5.48 -1.77
N ASN A 38 11.33 4.37 -1.21
CA ASN A 38 12.68 3.84 -1.45
C ASN A 38 12.66 2.68 -2.46
N GLN A 39 13.82 2.31 -2.99
CA GLN A 39 13.97 1.07 -3.74
C GLN A 39 13.72 -0.16 -2.85
N GLY A 40 13.23 -1.23 -3.45
CA GLY A 40 12.93 -2.49 -2.78
C GLY A 40 11.49 -2.58 -2.28
N SER A 41 11.26 -3.42 -1.28
CA SER A 41 9.95 -3.65 -0.69
C SER A 41 9.92 -3.11 0.74
N SER A 42 8.93 -2.27 1.06
CA SER A 42 8.74 -1.76 2.41
C SER A 42 7.31 -1.99 2.91
N THR A 43 7.19 -2.04 4.22
CA THR A 43 5.92 -2.05 4.93
C THR A 43 6.01 -1.01 6.03
N TYR A 44 5.04 -0.12 6.06
CA TYR A 44 4.88 0.83 7.14
C TYR A 44 3.48 0.66 7.72
N THR A 45 3.42 0.35 9.01
CA THR A 45 2.19 0.01 9.72
C THR A 45 2.11 0.83 10.99
N THR A 46 0.90 1.23 11.37
CA THR A 46 0.66 1.90 12.65
C THR A 46 0.39 0.87 13.72
N SER A 47 1.21 0.85 14.78
CA SER A 47 0.88 0.08 15.98
C SER A 47 -0.05 0.91 16.88
N ASN A 48 -1.36 0.75 16.73
CA ASN A 48 -2.46 1.08 17.66
C ASN A 48 -2.54 2.45 18.39
N ALA A 49 -1.58 3.37 18.29
CA ALA A 49 -1.61 4.66 19.00
C ALA A 49 -1.47 5.89 18.08
N SER A 50 -1.04 5.71 16.83
CA SER A 50 -0.90 6.78 15.84
C SER A 50 -1.38 6.27 14.48
N SER A 51 -2.68 6.02 14.38
CA SER A 51 -3.34 5.64 13.13
C SER A 51 -3.21 6.79 12.12
N PHE A 52 -2.88 6.48 10.87
CA PHE A 52 -2.78 7.50 9.82
C PHE A 52 -4.21 7.91 9.43
N THR A 53 -4.50 9.19 9.50
CA THR A 53 -5.83 9.74 9.19
C THR A 53 -5.94 10.15 7.73
N HIS A 54 -4.83 10.61 7.15
CA HIS A 54 -4.78 11.02 5.76
C HIS A 54 -3.46 10.63 5.10
N ILE A 55 -3.51 10.20 3.84
CA ILE A 55 -2.32 9.92 3.05
C ILE A 55 -2.54 10.43 1.63
N ASP A 56 -1.70 11.36 1.22
CA ASP A 56 -1.69 11.93 -0.11
C ASP A 56 -0.53 11.39 -0.94
N PHE A 57 -0.88 11.06 -2.18
CA PHE A 57 0.10 10.78 -3.22
C PHE A 57 0.71 12.08 -3.73
N PRO A 58 2.01 12.09 -4.10
CA PRO A 58 2.60 13.24 -4.78
C PRO A 58 1.91 13.47 -6.13
N GLU A 59 1.92 14.70 -6.64
CA GLU A 59 1.27 15.05 -7.92
C GLU A 59 1.77 14.24 -9.12
N SER A 60 3.03 13.77 -9.06
CA SER A 60 3.64 12.91 -10.09
C SER A 60 3.15 11.46 -10.06
N ALA A 61 2.37 11.08 -9.04
CA ALA A 61 1.86 9.72 -8.91
C ALA A 61 0.80 9.40 -9.98
N SER A 62 0.88 8.20 -10.52
CA SER A 62 -0.17 7.65 -11.39
C SER A 62 -1.10 6.78 -10.53
N ARG A 63 -2.33 7.23 -10.30
CA ARG A 63 -3.34 6.41 -9.59
C ARG A 63 -3.90 5.35 -10.53
N HIS A 64 -3.86 4.09 -10.09
CA HIS A 64 -4.45 2.96 -10.83
C HIS A 64 -5.89 2.70 -10.43
N GLY A 65 -6.23 2.91 -9.16
CA GLY A 65 -7.61 2.76 -8.69
C GLY A 65 -7.72 2.61 -7.19
N GLU A 66 -8.96 2.55 -6.74
CA GLU A 66 -9.35 2.35 -5.36
C GLU A 66 -10.41 1.25 -5.30
N TYR A 67 -10.24 0.30 -4.38
CA TYR A 67 -11.08 -0.89 -4.33
C TYR A 67 -11.39 -1.27 -2.89
N THR A 68 -12.66 -1.14 -2.51
CA THR A 68 -13.18 -1.67 -1.25
C THR A 68 -13.48 -3.16 -1.40
N LEU A 69 -12.90 -3.98 -0.53
CA LEU A 69 -13.10 -5.43 -0.47
C LEU A 69 -13.84 -5.78 0.82
N GLN A 70 -14.85 -6.62 0.70
CA GLN A 70 -15.53 -7.24 1.83
C GLN A 70 -14.70 -8.42 2.39
N PRO A 71 -14.97 -8.89 3.62
CA PRO A 71 -14.30 -10.05 4.20
C PRO A 71 -14.28 -11.26 3.26
N GLY A 72 -13.08 -11.75 2.92
CA GLY A 72 -12.88 -12.92 2.06
C GLY A 72 -12.90 -12.64 0.56
N GLU A 73 -13.19 -11.40 0.15
CA GLU A 73 -13.07 -10.99 -1.25
C GLU A 73 -11.61 -10.81 -1.69
N ARG A 74 -11.39 -10.99 -2.98
CA ARG A 74 -10.08 -10.81 -3.62
C ARG A 74 -10.23 -10.00 -4.88
N LYS A 75 -9.28 -9.09 -5.10
CA LYS A 75 -9.21 -8.30 -6.34
C LYS A 75 -7.88 -8.48 -7.01
N GLN A 76 -7.92 -8.91 -8.27
CA GLN A 76 -6.77 -8.90 -9.15
C GLN A 76 -6.75 -7.60 -9.96
N ILE A 77 -5.58 -6.99 -10.06
CA ILE A 77 -5.34 -5.69 -10.69
C ILE A 77 -4.10 -5.82 -11.58
N ASP A 78 -4.21 -5.43 -12.83
CA ASP A 78 -3.05 -5.35 -13.71
C ASP A 78 -2.45 -3.95 -13.64
N VAL A 79 -1.29 -3.87 -13.01
CA VAL A 79 -0.46 -2.67 -12.93
C VAL A 79 0.64 -2.83 -13.98
N GLU A 80 0.45 -2.21 -15.13
CA GLU A 80 1.37 -2.31 -16.26
C GLU A 80 2.43 -1.20 -16.25
N GLY A 81 3.56 -1.44 -16.91
CA GLY A 81 4.53 -0.39 -17.22
C GLY A 81 5.27 0.22 -16.01
N VAL A 82 5.38 -0.50 -14.89
CA VAL A 82 6.18 -0.02 -13.75
C VAL A 82 7.67 -0.06 -14.10
N ALA A 83 8.23 1.12 -14.37
CA ALA A 83 9.64 1.28 -14.69
C ALA A 83 10.54 1.02 -13.45
N PRO A 84 11.84 0.70 -13.63
CA PRO A 84 12.77 0.40 -12.53
C PRO A 84 12.97 1.54 -11.51
N ASN A 85 12.70 2.79 -11.89
CA ASN A 85 12.75 3.95 -11.02
C ASN A 85 11.39 4.31 -10.40
N LYS A 86 10.40 3.41 -10.48
CA LYS A 86 9.08 3.56 -9.88
C LYS A 86 8.80 2.44 -8.88
N ALA A 87 7.84 2.69 -8.00
CA ALA A 87 7.31 1.74 -7.04
C ALA A 87 5.80 1.67 -7.16
N ILE A 88 5.24 0.47 -7.02
CA ILE A 88 3.83 0.31 -6.68
C ILE A 88 3.68 0.70 -5.21
N VAL A 89 2.68 1.51 -4.93
CA VAL A 89 2.28 1.92 -3.59
C VAL A 89 0.85 1.48 -3.37
N VAL A 90 0.61 0.83 -2.23
CA VAL A 90 -0.70 0.35 -1.83
C VAL A 90 -0.99 0.90 -0.45
N LEU A 91 -2.05 1.69 -0.36
CA LEU A 91 -2.59 2.19 0.89
C LEU A 91 -3.72 1.25 1.29
N VAL A 92 -3.72 0.82 2.55
CA VAL A 92 -4.78 -0.02 3.12
C VAL A 92 -5.53 0.81 4.14
N TYR A 93 -6.77 1.16 3.80
CA TYR A 93 -7.69 1.90 4.64
C TYR A 93 -8.70 0.95 5.26
N ASP A 94 -8.86 1.09 6.57
CA ASP A 94 -9.84 0.36 7.37
C ASP A 94 -11.15 1.13 7.39
N GLU A 95 -12.19 0.56 6.78
CA GLU A 95 -13.50 1.20 6.70
C GLU A 95 -14.24 1.23 8.04
N ASP A 96 -13.94 0.29 8.95
CA ASP A 96 -14.60 0.19 10.25
C ASP A 96 -13.99 1.19 11.25
N ASP A 97 -12.66 1.37 11.22
CA ASP A 97 -11.95 2.32 12.09
C ASP A 97 -11.82 3.72 11.46
N GLY A 98 -12.05 3.86 10.16
CA GLY A 98 -11.92 5.11 9.44
C GLY A 98 -10.48 5.62 9.32
N THR A 99 -9.48 4.74 9.32
CA THR A 99 -8.05 5.12 9.30
C THR A 99 -7.21 4.25 8.37
N TYR A 100 -6.09 4.77 7.89
CA TYR A 100 -5.11 3.97 7.15
C TYR A 100 -4.27 3.13 8.11
N ARG A 101 -4.25 1.82 7.87
CA ARG A 101 -3.50 0.85 8.67
C ARG A 101 -2.09 0.63 8.16
N SER A 102 -1.89 0.70 6.85
CA SER A 102 -0.58 0.45 6.27
C SER A 102 -0.32 1.10 4.93
N ILE A 103 0.95 1.41 4.71
CA ILE A 103 1.55 1.77 3.44
C ILE A 103 2.45 0.62 3.02
N LYS A 104 2.20 0.06 1.85
CA LYS A 104 3.04 -0.96 1.23
C LYS A 104 3.67 -0.40 -0.02
N THR A 105 4.97 -0.61 -0.18
CA THR A 105 5.66 -0.23 -1.40
C THR A 105 6.44 -1.39 -1.98
N LEU A 106 6.53 -1.42 -3.30
CA LEU A 106 7.36 -2.36 -4.04
C LEU A 106 7.96 -1.68 -5.27
N SER A 107 9.28 -1.58 -5.29
CA SER A 107 10.09 -1.28 -6.47
C SER A 107 11.03 -2.44 -6.73
N CYS A 108 11.19 -2.78 -8.01
CA CYS A 108 12.09 -3.82 -8.49
C CYS A 108 13.07 -3.19 -9.49
N SER A 109 14.31 -3.68 -9.56
CA SER A 109 15.27 -3.32 -10.61
C SER A 109 14.82 -3.83 -12.00
N GLY A 110 14.10 -4.96 -12.04
CA GLY A 110 13.43 -5.50 -13.22
C GLY A 110 11.91 -5.37 -13.19
N ALA A 111 11.23 -6.10 -14.08
CA ALA A 111 9.77 -6.12 -14.15
C ALA A 111 9.15 -6.78 -12.92
N ILE A 112 8.05 -6.19 -12.41
CA ILE A 112 7.22 -6.79 -11.36
C ILE A 112 6.35 -7.88 -12.00
N GLN A 113 6.64 -9.15 -11.68
CA GLN A 113 5.91 -10.30 -12.20
C GLN A 113 4.65 -10.58 -11.39
N GLY A 114 4.72 -10.38 -10.06
CA GLY A 114 3.59 -10.61 -9.16
C GLY A 114 3.72 -9.79 -7.89
N TYR A 115 2.60 -9.24 -7.42
CA TYR A 115 2.53 -8.60 -6.11
C TYR A 115 1.23 -8.97 -5.41
N ARG A 116 1.29 -9.45 -4.18
CA ARG A 116 0.10 -9.74 -3.38
C ARG A 116 0.20 -8.95 -2.09
N VAL A 117 -0.85 -8.22 -1.76
CA VAL A 117 -1.03 -7.59 -0.46
C VAL A 117 -2.18 -8.29 0.24
N THR A 118 -1.94 -8.73 1.46
CA THR A 118 -2.96 -9.34 2.30
C THR A 118 -2.98 -8.62 3.62
N SER A 119 -4.17 -8.19 4.02
CA SER A 119 -4.41 -7.55 5.30
C SER A 119 -5.32 -8.44 6.14
N GLN A 120 -4.97 -8.56 7.41
CA GLN A 120 -5.75 -9.26 8.41
C GLN A 120 -5.91 -8.34 9.62
N LYS A 121 -7.13 -8.28 10.13
CA LYS A 121 -7.46 -7.66 11.41
C LYS A 121 -8.42 -8.54 12.18
N GLY A 122 -8.11 -8.74 13.46
CA GLY A 122 -8.85 -9.59 14.39
C GLY A 122 -7.94 -10.28 15.42
N GLY A 123 -8.20 -10.03 16.71
CA GLY A 123 -7.49 -10.67 17.82
C GLY A 123 -6.11 -10.07 18.11
N SER A 124 -5.17 -10.90 18.55
CA SER A 124 -3.77 -10.52 18.84
C SER A 124 -2.91 -10.31 17.59
N ASP A 125 -3.42 -10.67 16.42
CA ASP A 125 -2.62 -10.89 15.20
C ASP A 125 -3.03 -9.91 14.09
N ASP A 126 -3.04 -8.62 14.42
CA ASP A 126 -3.28 -7.54 13.46
C ASP A 126 -2.05 -7.34 12.55
N TRP A 127 -2.18 -7.54 11.24
CA TRP A 127 -1.05 -7.37 10.32
C TRP A 127 -1.46 -7.10 8.87
N THR A 128 -0.60 -6.39 8.15
CA THR A 128 -0.60 -6.36 6.68
C THR A 128 0.69 -6.98 6.18
N MET A 129 0.62 -7.94 5.27
CA MET A 129 1.80 -8.58 4.65
C MET A 129 1.76 -8.43 3.14
N SER A 130 2.91 -8.62 2.51
CA SER A 130 2.97 -8.71 1.07
C SER A 130 3.97 -9.76 0.61
N THR A 131 3.67 -10.39 -0.52
CA THR A 131 4.58 -11.28 -1.24
C THR A 131 4.78 -10.74 -2.64
N HIS A 132 5.99 -10.78 -3.16
CA HIS A 132 6.31 -10.20 -4.46
C HIS A 132 7.26 -11.08 -5.25
N GLN A 133 7.25 -10.91 -6.57
CA GLN A 133 8.16 -11.52 -7.52
C GLN A 133 8.62 -10.45 -8.51
N CYS A 134 9.94 -10.22 -8.55
CA CYS A 134 10.62 -9.36 -9.51
C CYS A 134 11.38 -10.25 -10.51
N SER A 135 11.46 -9.85 -11.78
CA SER A 135 12.42 -10.47 -12.71
C SER A 135 13.85 -10.06 -12.33
N ASN A 136 14.71 -11.02 -12.00
CA ASN A 136 16.12 -10.92 -11.60
C ASN A 136 16.51 -9.84 -10.56
N TRP A 137 17.10 -10.32 -9.47
CA TRP A 137 18.10 -9.59 -8.68
C TRP A 137 19.49 -9.94 -9.20
#